data_AF-A0A1P8JTN6-F1
#
_entry.id   AF-A0A1P8JTN6-F1
#
_cell.length_a   1.000
_cell.length_b   1.000
_cell.length_c   1.000
_cell.angle_alpha   90.00
_cell.angle_beta   90.00
_cell.angle_gamma   90.00
#
_symmetry.space_group_name_H-M   'P 1'
#
loop_
_entity.id
_entity.type
_entity.pdbx_description
1 polymer ?
#
loop_
_entity_poly.entity_id
_entity_poly.type
_entity_poly.pdbx_seq_one_letter_code
_entity_poly.pdbx_strand_id
1 'polypeptide(L)'
;MRIAEEIALMEAEFVPGDVLLTAVAEQEQVHAYQAASWFVRHLTALDELPMFAFNRLLRDFRIISPPWSSDVFHAVADQRPDEVDWDEDQDGYIGGWLSPALEDFFAGTGVKFPAARVAALLNPGQDPGAVASTIAETFQPSPQSLEALRAETLSTKERTTLLTIIAAIAEEAKIQILTPSKSAELIAGLTVAMGTPVAKRTIEEHLKKIPDALERRAR
;
A
#
# COMPACT_ATOMS: atom_id res chain seq x y z
N MET A 1 24.60 -14.74 25.78
CA MET A 1 23.21 -14.36 26.06
C MET A 1 22.38 -15.64 26.14
N ARG A 2 21.48 -15.77 27.10
CA ARG A 2 20.55 -16.90 27.18
C ARG A 2 19.38 -16.66 26.23
N ILE A 3 18.77 -17.71 25.68
CA ILE A 3 17.63 -17.62 24.76
C ILE A 3 16.49 -16.75 25.33
N ALA A 4 16.22 -16.87 26.64
CA ALA A 4 15.19 -16.06 27.31
C ALA A 4 15.55 -14.55 27.38
N GLU A 5 16.84 -14.21 27.46
CA GLU A 5 17.30 -12.81 27.44
C GLU A 5 17.17 -12.23 26.02
N GLU A 6 17.43 -13.05 25.00
CA GLU A 6 17.26 -12.69 23.59
C GLU A 6 15.81 -12.43 23.24
N ILE A 7 14.89 -13.31 23.64
CA ILE A 7 13.45 -13.13 23.43
C ILE A 7 12.94 -11.87 24.13
N ALA A 8 13.41 -11.58 25.36
CA ALA A 8 13.02 -10.37 26.08
C ALA A 8 13.56 -9.11 25.39
N LEU A 9 14.76 -9.16 24.81
CA LEU A 9 15.31 -8.07 24.02
C LEU A 9 14.48 -7.85 22.74
N MET A 10 14.18 -8.93 22.01
CA MET A 10 13.31 -8.88 20.83
C MET A 10 11.96 -8.27 21.16
N GLU A 11 11.31 -8.73 22.23
CA GLU A 11 10.01 -8.20 22.68
C GLU A 11 10.04 -6.70 22.98
N ALA A 12 11.14 -6.20 23.55
CA ALA A 12 11.32 -4.80 23.91
C ALA A 12 11.64 -3.89 22.71
N GLU A 13 12.34 -4.41 21.71
CA GLU A 13 12.82 -3.65 20.55
C GLU A 13 11.96 -3.84 19.29
N PHE A 14 11.08 -4.84 19.27
CA PHE A 14 10.27 -5.17 18.10
C PHE A 14 9.20 -4.12 17.83
N VAL A 15 9.25 -3.57 16.63
CA VAL A 15 8.31 -2.59 16.08
C VAL A 15 7.51 -3.26 14.95
N PRO A 16 6.22 -3.55 15.19
CA PRO A 16 5.29 -4.01 14.16
C PRO A 16 5.19 -3.02 12.98
N GLY A 17 4.96 -3.53 11.78
CA GLY A 17 4.87 -2.68 10.58
C GLY A 17 3.69 -1.71 10.59
N ASP A 18 2.55 -2.10 11.15
CA ASP A 18 1.36 -1.27 11.33
C ASP A 18 1.61 -0.12 12.32
N VAL A 19 2.29 -0.43 13.43
CA VAL A 19 2.70 0.56 14.44
C VAL A 19 3.68 1.56 13.84
N LEU A 20 4.67 1.08 13.07
CA LEU A 20 5.63 1.95 12.39
C LEU A 20 4.93 2.87 11.40
N LEU A 21 4.05 2.33 10.54
CA LEU A 21 3.32 3.11 9.56
C LEU A 21 2.47 4.19 10.25
N THR A 22 1.71 3.80 11.27
CA THR A 22 0.85 4.72 12.03
C THR A 22 1.67 5.84 12.66
N ALA A 23 2.79 5.51 13.30
CA ALA A 23 3.66 6.48 13.94
C ALA A 23 4.24 7.50 12.94
N VAL A 24 4.63 7.05 11.74
CA VAL A 24 5.14 7.94 10.67
C VAL A 24 4.02 8.81 10.12
N ALA A 25 2.85 8.25 9.85
CA ALA A 25 1.71 8.98 9.32
C ALA A 25 1.31 10.14 10.26
N GLU A 26 1.25 9.87 11.56
CA GLU A 26 0.92 10.88 12.57
C GLU A 26 2.02 11.92 12.76
N GLN A 27 3.30 11.52 12.75
CA GLN A 27 4.42 12.45 12.87
C GLN A 27 4.45 13.46 11.72
N GLU A 28 4.29 12.97 10.49
CA GLU A 28 4.37 13.78 9.28
C GLU A 28 3.04 14.46 8.93
N GLN A 29 1.97 14.21 9.70
CA GLN A 29 0.61 14.72 9.47
C GLN A 29 0.10 14.38 8.07
N VAL A 30 0.38 13.15 7.63
CA VAL A 30 -0.05 12.61 6.33
C VAL A 30 -0.98 11.43 6.52
N HIS A 31 -1.67 11.05 5.45
CA HIS A 31 -2.47 9.83 5.47
C HIS A 31 -1.58 8.58 5.46
N ALA A 32 -2.07 7.48 6.03
CA ALA A 32 -1.35 6.21 6.04
C ALA A 32 -0.99 5.70 4.63
N TYR A 33 -1.82 5.92 3.60
CA TYR A 33 -1.45 5.55 2.21
C TYR A 33 -0.26 6.36 1.67
N GLN A 34 -0.10 7.62 2.11
CA GLN A 34 1.02 8.47 1.71
C GLN A 34 2.30 8.04 2.41
N ALA A 35 2.21 7.68 3.70
CA ALA A 35 3.31 7.06 4.44
C ALA A 35 3.69 5.70 3.84
N ALA A 36 2.72 4.86 3.47
CA ALA A 36 2.96 3.56 2.84
C ALA A 36 3.64 3.75 1.47
N SER A 37 3.15 4.68 0.66
CA SER A 37 3.80 5.06 -0.60
C SER A 37 5.24 5.55 -0.41
N TRP A 38 5.54 6.21 0.72
CA TRP A 38 6.90 6.59 1.06
C TRP A 38 7.77 5.37 1.38
N PHE A 39 7.27 4.41 2.16
CA PHE A 39 7.96 3.14 2.41
C PHE A 39 8.21 2.35 1.11
N VAL A 40 7.22 2.27 0.21
CA VAL A 40 7.37 1.63 -1.12
C VAL A 40 8.50 2.26 -1.94
N ARG A 41 8.68 3.59 -1.87
CA ARG A 41 9.80 4.26 -2.55
C ARG A 41 11.17 3.97 -1.92
N HIS A 42 11.20 3.54 -0.67
CA HIS A 42 12.41 3.19 0.08
C HIS A 42 12.54 1.68 0.34
N LEU A 43 11.73 0.88 -0.37
CA LEU A 43 11.59 -0.55 -0.11
C LEU A 43 12.92 -1.29 -0.22
N THR A 44 13.76 -0.92 -1.19
CA THR A 44 15.09 -1.53 -1.37
C THR A 44 15.97 -1.36 -0.13
N ALA A 45 15.98 -0.18 0.49
CA ALA A 45 16.77 0.07 1.70
C ALA A 45 16.13 -0.59 2.94
N LEU A 46 14.80 -0.72 2.95
CA LEU A 46 14.08 -1.37 4.03
C LEU A 46 14.22 -2.90 3.99
N ASP A 47 14.27 -3.50 2.79
CA ASP A 47 14.50 -4.93 2.55
C ASP A 47 15.92 -5.39 2.90
N GLU A 48 16.87 -4.46 2.98
CA GLU A 48 18.21 -4.74 3.50
C GLU A 48 18.21 -4.92 5.04
N LEU A 49 17.16 -4.49 5.73
CA LEU A 49 17.01 -4.71 7.17
C LEU A 49 16.48 -6.13 7.44
N PRO A 50 16.98 -6.81 8.49
CA PRO A 50 16.40 -8.07 8.92
C PRO A 50 14.96 -7.84 9.40
N MET A 51 14.02 -8.49 8.72
CA MET A 51 12.60 -8.49 9.07
C MET A 51 12.28 -9.73 9.91
N PHE A 52 11.47 -9.53 10.95
CA PHE A 52 11.11 -10.57 11.90
C PHE A 52 9.60 -10.76 11.93
N ALA A 53 9.18 -12.02 12.11
CA ALA A 53 7.85 -12.37 12.55
C ALA A 53 7.92 -12.59 14.06
N PHE A 54 7.13 -11.89 14.86
CA PHE A 54 7.12 -12.03 16.32
C PHE A 54 5.74 -12.45 16.82
N ASN A 55 5.70 -13.50 17.66
CA ASN A 55 4.49 -13.92 18.35
C ASN A 55 4.67 -13.68 19.86
N ARG A 56 3.95 -12.68 20.40
CA ARG A 56 4.00 -12.30 21.82
C ARG A 56 3.49 -13.39 22.75
N LEU A 57 2.46 -14.13 22.35
CA LEU A 57 1.85 -15.18 23.18
C LEU A 57 2.77 -16.39 23.32
N LEU A 58 3.37 -16.81 22.21
CA LEU A 58 4.32 -17.92 22.17
C LEU A 58 5.72 -17.50 22.65
N ARG A 59 5.98 -16.19 22.73
CA ARG A 59 7.31 -15.60 22.96
C ARG A 59 8.35 -16.19 22.01
N ASP A 60 7.96 -16.28 20.74
CA ASP A 60 8.74 -16.87 19.67
C ASP A 60 8.92 -15.85 18.53
N PHE A 61 10.02 -15.99 17.80
CA PHE A 61 10.32 -15.13 16.66
C PHE A 61 10.99 -15.89 15.52
N ARG A 62 10.73 -15.45 14.31
CA ARG A 62 11.27 -16.03 13.09
C ARG A 62 11.87 -14.93 12.23
N ILE A 63 13.01 -15.21 11.60
CA ILE A 63 13.55 -14.32 10.57
C ILE A 63 12.80 -14.62 9.27
N ILE A 64 12.24 -13.58 8.65
CA ILE A 64 11.49 -13.71 7.39
C ILE A 64 12.48 -13.58 6.22
N SER A 65 12.53 -14.58 5.34
CA SER A 65 13.37 -14.55 4.12
C SER A 65 12.67 -15.27 2.96
N PRO A 66 12.44 -14.60 1.81
CA PRO A 66 12.70 -13.18 1.53
C PRO A 66 11.77 -12.26 2.35
N PRO A 67 12.17 -10.99 2.63
CA PRO A 67 11.34 -10.06 3.39
C PRO A 67 10.01 -9.82 2.67
N TRP A 68 8.89 -9.87 3.42
CA TRP A 68 7.54 -9.60 2.89
C TRP A 68 7.17 -8.12 2.93
N SER A 69 8.16 -7.23 3.07
CA SER A 69 7.90 -5.80 3.26
C SER A 69 7.17 -5.20 2.05
N SER A 70 7.43 -5.73 0.84
CA SER A 70 6.71 -5.37 -0.39
C SER A 70 5.22 -5.58 -0.24
N ASP A 71 4.82 -6.77 0.20
CA ASP A 71 3.43 -7.20 0.18
C ASP A 71 2.61 -6.42 1.20
N VAL A 72 3.23 -6.13 2.36
CA VAL A 72 2.62 -5.33 3.43
C VAL A 72 2.36 -3.89 2.98
N PHE A 73 3.37 -3.18 2.46
CA PHE A 73 3.19 -1.78 2.10
C PHE A 73 2.44 -1.58 0.79
N HIS A 74 2.52 -2.51 -0.16
CA HIS A 74 1.73 -2.45 -1.39
C HIS A 74 0.23 -2.63 -1.11
N ALA A 75 -0.14 -3.55 -0.22
CA ALA A 75 -1.54 -3.70 0.20
C ALA A 75 -2.11 -2.39 0.77
N VAL A 76 -1.35 -1.68 1.60
CA VAL A 76 -1.77 -0.41 2.21
C VAL A 76 -1.72 0.78 1.24
N ALA A 77 -0.81 0.77 0.28
CA ALA A 77 -0.76 1.81 -0.74
C ALA A 77 -1.98 1.75 -1.67
N ASP A 78 -2.47 0.53 -1.95
CA ASP A 78 -3.56 0.27 -2.89
C ASP A 78 -4.95 0.20 -2.21
N GLN A 79 -5.01 0.01 -0.88
CA GLN A 79 -6.25 -0.15 -0.11
C GLN A 79 -6.42 0.93 0.97
N ARG A 80 -7.62 1.05 1.54
CA ARG A 80 -7.82 1.93 2.70
C ARG A 80 -7.12 1.34 3.93
N PRO A 81 -6.47 2.14 4.78
CA PRO A 81 -5.70 1.63 5.93
C PRO A 81 -6.52 0.79 6.93
N ASP A 82 -7.83 1.00 7.00
CA ASP A 82 -8.80 0.27 7.81
C ASP A 82 -9.30 -1.03 7.18
N GLU A 83 -9.01 -1.24 5.89
CA GLU A 83 -9.34 -2.46 5.13
C GLU A 83 -8.14 -3.39 4.96
N VAL A 84 -6.94 -2.92 5.31
CA VAL A 84 -5.73 -3.75 5.28
C VAL A 84 -5.77 -4.65 6.50
N ASP A 85 -6.00 -5.95 6.25
CA ASP A 85 -5.66 -6.98 7.22
C ASP A 85 -4.14 -6.94 7.40
N TRP A 86 -3.69 -6.32 8.48
CA TRP A 86 -2.28 -6.33 8.92
C TRP A 86 -1.85 -7.71 9.43
N ASP A 87 -2.49 -8.74 8.89
CA ASP A 87 -2.95 -9.88 9.65
C ASP A 87 -1.76 -10.59 10.28
N GLU A 88 -1.92 -10.83 11.57
CA GLU A 88 -1.27 -11.96 12.22
C GLU A 88 -1.40 -13.16 11.27
N ASP A 89 -0.29 -13.85 10.99
CA ASP A 89 -0.43 -15.11 10.26
C ASP A 89 -1.38 -16.04 11.04
N GLN A 90 -1.81 -17.16 10.44
CA GLN A 90 -2.72 -18.09 11.12
C GLN A 90 -2.18 -18.60 12.47
N ASP A 91 -0.89 -18.41 12.72
CA ASP A 91 -0.18 -18.79 13.93
C ASP A 91 0.03 -17.62 14.92
N GLY A 92 -0.46 -16.40 14.65
CA GLY A 92 -0.35 -15.23 15.53
C GLY A 92 0.96 -14.43 15.41
N TYR A 93 1.72 -14.58 14.32
CA TYR A 93 2.95 -13.81 14.11
C TYR A 93 2.69 -12.50 13.38
N ILE A 94 3.26 -11.42 13.91
CA ILE A 94 3.22 -10.09 13.32
C ILE A 94 4.58 -9.77 12.69
N GLY A 95 4.58 -9.22 11.47
CA GLY A 95 5.79 -8.77 10.78
C GLY A 95 6.29 -7.41 11.28
N GLY A 96 7.60 -7.25 11.42
CA GLY A 96 8.21 -6.00 11.87
C GLY A 96 9.73 -5.99 11.88
N TRP A 97 10.29 -4.97 12.51
CA TRP A 97 11.74 -4.71 12.59
C TRP A 97 12.15 -4.39 14.02
N LEU A 98 13.46 -4.39 14.27
CA LEU A 98 13.99 -3.92 15.55
C LEU A 98 14.22 -2.41 15.50
N SER A 99 13.88 -1.72 16.59
CA SER A 99 14.03 -0.26 16.72
C SER A 99 15.42 0.25 16.31
N PRO A 100 16.55 -0.37 16.73
CA PRO A 100 17.87 0.10 16.30
C PRO A 100 18.09 0.07 14.79
N ALA A 101 17.59 -0.98 14.12
CA ALA A 101 17.70 -1.09 12.66
C ALA A 101 16.86 -0.04 11.94
N LEU A 102 15.68 0.30 12.49
CA LEU A 102 14.85 1.39 11.99
C LEU A 102 15.52 2.75 12.20
N GLU A 103 16.13 3.01 13.36
CA GLU A 103 16.84 4.26 13.62
C GLU A 103 17.92 4.54 12.57
N ASP A 104 18.72 3.52 12.25
CA ASP A 104 19.75 3.60 11.21
C ASP A 104 19.15 3.87 9.82
N PHE A 105 18.07 3.17 9.47
CA PHE A 105 17.34 3.40 8.23
C PHE A 105 16.82 4.84 8.12
N PHE A 106 16.12 5.33 9.15
CA PHE A 106 15.55 6.68 9.16
C PHE A 106 16.64 7.75 9.07
N ALA A 107 17.78 7.57 9.74
CA ALA A 107 18.93 8.47 9.63
C ALA A 107 19.42 8.62 8.17
N GLY A 108 19.33 7.56 7.36
CA GLY A 108 19.67 7.58 5.93
C GLY A 108 18.64 8.26 5.02
N THR A 109 17.38 8.38 5.45
CA THR A 109 16.28 8.94 4.63
C THR A 109 16.05 10.43 4.84
N GLY A 110 16.58 11.02 5.92
CA GLY A 110 16.30 12.40 6.32
C GLY A 110 14.94 12.60 6.99
N VAL A 111 14.13 11.55 7.15
CA VAL A 111 12.93 11.54 8.00
C VAL A 111 13.34 11.15 9.41
N LYS A 112 12.80 11.82 10.42
CA LYS A 112 13.10 11.50 11.82
C LYS A 112 12.36 10.22 12.22
N PHE A 113 13.03 9.27 12.87
CA PHE A 113 12.36 8.10 13.42
C PHE A 113 11.35 8.51 14.53
N PRO A 114 10.06 8.11 14.45
CA PRO A 114 9.02 8.52 15.40
C PRO A 114 9.06 7.73 16.72
N ALA A 115 10.23 7.61 17.36
CA ALA A 115 10.47 6.75 18.54
C ALA A 115 9.46 6.97 19.68
N ALA A 116 9.15 8.23 20.01
CA ALA A 116 8.20 8.55 21.08
C ALA A 116 6.77 8.08 20.75
N ARG A 117 6.38 8.11 19.48
CA ARG A 117 5.05 7.68 19.06
C ARG A 117 4.96 6.16 18.95
N VAL A 118 6.00 5.51 18.42
CA VAL A 118 6.16 4.05 18.45
C VAL A 118 6.06 3.54 19.88
N ALA A 119 6.82 4.12 20.82
CA ALA A 119 6.76 3.74 22.23
C ALA A 119 5.36 3.93 22.85
N ALA A 120 4.66 5.01 22.47
CA ALA A 120 3.29 5.25 22.94
C ALA A 120 2.32 4.17 22.43
N LEU A 121 2.39 3.82 21.14
CA LEU A 121 1.53 2.83 20.50
C LEU A 121 1.80 1.39 20.98
N LEU A 122 3.04 1.08 21.37
CA LEU A 122 3.41 -0.23 21.91
C LEU A 122 2.99 -0.46 23.36
N ASN A 123 2.57 0.59 24.09
CA ASN A 123 2.22 0.46 25.49
C ASN A 123 0.94 -0.38 25.67
N PRO A 124 1.03 -1.54 26.33
CA PRO A 124 -0.06 -2.54 26.43
C PRO A 124 -1.27 -2.09 27.28
N GLY A 125 -1.26 -0.85 27.79
CA GLY A 125 -2.39 -0.24 28.48
C GLY A 125 -3.39 0.46 27.54
N GLN A 126 -3.05 0.63 26.26
CA GLN A 126 -3.99 1.09 25.24
C GLN A 126 -4.58 -0.14 24.55
N ASP A 127 -5.90 -0.30 24.64
CA ASP A 127 -6.65 -1.31 23.88
C ASP A 127 -6.35 -1.11 22.38
N PRO A 128 -5.76 -2.09 21.69
CA PRO A 128 -5.46 -2.00 20.25
C PRO A 128 -6.70 -1.67 19.42
N GLY A 129 -7.86 -2.19 19.81
CA GLY A 129 -9.15 -1.88 19.17
C GLY A 129 -9.60 -0.43 19.41
N ALA A 130 -9.20 0.18 20.53
CA ALA A 130 -9.46 1.59 20.80
C ALA A 130 -8.54 2.51 20.01
N VAL A 131 -7.31 2.11 19.69
CA VAL A 131 -6.41 2.90 18.84
C VAL A 131 -6.89 2.90 17.39
N ALA A 132 -7.24 1.74 16.83
CA ALA A 132 -7.86 1.64 15.50
C ALA A 132 -9.18 2.42 15.40
N SER A 133 -10.04 2.32 16.43
CA SER A 133 -11.29 3.09 16.49
C SER A 133 -11.07 4.60 16.66
N THR A 134 -10.05 5.01 17.42
CA THR A 134 -9.69 6.44 17.56
C THR A 134 -9.14 7.01 16.25
N ILE A 135 -8.42 6.22 15.46
CA ILE A 135 -7.96 6.62 14.12
C ILE A 135 -9.16 6.77 13.16
N ALA A 136 -10.13 5.86 13.23
CA ALA A 136 -11.37 5.94 12.46
C ALA A 136 -12.28 7.12 12.87
N GLU A 137 -12.35 7.46 14.17
CA GLU A 137 -13.19 8.56 14.67
C GLU A 137 -12.51 9.94 14.58
N THR A 138 -11.19 10.03 14.74
CA THR A 138 -10.45 11.31 14.67
C THR A 138 -10.22 11.77 13.23
N PHE A 139 -10.32 10.84 12.27
CA PHE A 139 -10.29 11.15 10.85
C PHE A 139 -11.68 11.08 10.22
N GLN A 140 -12.65 11.84 10.75
CA GLN A 140 -13.82 12.20 9.94
C GLN A 140 -13.34 13.15 8.84
N PRO A 141 -13.28 12.72 7.55
CA PRO A 141 -12.85 13.62 6.50
C PRO A 141 -13.79 14.82 6.51
N SER A 142 -13.22 16.02 6.60
CA SER A 142 -14.01 17.23 6.43
C SER A 142 -14.81 17.12 5.13
N PRO A 143 -16.01 17.71 5.02
CA PRO A 143 -16.78 17.69 3.76
C PRO A 143 -15.95 18.15 2.55
N GLN A 144 -14.95 19.02 2.78
CA GLN A 144 -13.98 19.48 1.78
C GLN A 144 -13.02 18.37 1.29
N SER A 145 -12.64 17.44 2.17
CA SER A 145 -11.80 16.28 1.82
C SER A 145 -12.57 15.21 1.03
N LEU A 146 -13.87 15.05 1.32
CA LEU A 146 -14.76 14.23 0.51
C LEU A 146 -15.04 14.83 -0.87
N GLU A 147 -15.09 16.17 -0.98
CA GLU A 147 -15.12 16.86 -2.27
C GLU A 147 -13.79 16.72 -3.04
N ALA A 148 -12.64 16.70 -2.35
CA ALA A 148 -11.33 16.44 -2.97
C ALA A 148 -11.20 14.99 -3.49
N LEU A 149 -11.73 13.99 -2.77
CA LEU A 149 -11.81 12.60 -3.24
C LEU A 149 -12.80 12.42 -4.41
N ARG A 150 -13.90 13.19 -4.44
CA ARG A 150 -14.80 13.23 -5.61
C ARG A 150 -14.16 13.95 -6.82
N ALA A 151 -13.15 14.78 -6.56
CA ALA A 151 -12.34 15.43 -7.60
C ALA A 151 -11.29 14.51 -8.24
N GLU A 152 -11.11 13.26 -7.76
CA GLU A 152 -10.31 12.22 -8.44
C GLU A 152 -11.05 11.55 -9.62
N THR A 153 -12.06 12.21 -10.17
CA THR A 153 -12.46 11.89 -11.54
C THR A 153 -11.40 12.45 -12.47
N LEU A 154 -10.66 11.57 -13.15
CA LEU A 154 -9.70 11.96 -14.20
C LEU A 154 -10.27 13.10 -15.01
N SER A 155 -9.53 14.22 -15.07
CA SER A 155 -9.93 15.37 -15.86
C SER A 155 -10.15 14.95 -17.32
N THR A 156 -10.96 15.71 -18.06
CA THR A 156 -11.19 15.42 -19.49
C THR A 156 -9.88 15.30 -20.27
N LYS A 157 -8.85 16.10 -19.88
CA LYS A 157 -7.52 16.08 -20.48
C LYS A 157 -6.76 14.78 -20.15
N GLU A 158 -6.75 14.36 -18.89
CA GLU A 158 -6.10 13.12 -18.47
C GLU A 158 -6.77 11.91 -19.12
N ARG A 159 -8.11 11.86 -19.11
CA ARG A 159 -8.86 10.77 -19.76
C ARG A 159 -8.59 10.69 -21.27
N THR A 160 -8.55 11.84 -21.95
CA THR A 160 -8.22 11.90 -23.39
C THR A 160 -6.79 11.42 -23.63
N THR A 161 -5.85 11.82 -22.77
CA THR A 161 -4.45 11.40 -22.85
C THR A 161 -4.32 9.88 -22.66
N LEU A 162 -4.97 9.32 -21.63
CA LEU A 162 -4.95 7.88 -21.35
C LEU A 162 -5.55 7.07 -22.52
N LEU A 163 -6.69 7.48 -23.06
CA LEU A 163 -7.31 6.82 -24.22
C LEU A 163 -6.44 6.90 -25.48
N THR A 164 -5.68 7.99 -25.65
CA THR A 164 -4.71 8.14 -26.75
C THR A 164 -3.52 7.18 -26.59
N ILE A 165 -2.99 7.05 -25.37
CA ILE A 165 -1.91 6.10 -25.07
C ILE A 165 -2.38 4.66 -25.33
N ILE A 166 -3.58 4.31 -24.87
CA ILE A 166 -4.18 2.99 -25.13
C ILE A 166 -4.31 2.74 -26.64
N ALA A 167 -4.73 3.74 -27.41
CA ALA A 167 -4.83 3.62 -28.87
C ALA A 167 -3.47 3.31 -29.52
N ALA A 168 -2.42 4.02 -29.12
CA ALA A 168 -1.06 3.82 -29.65
C ALA A 168 -0.51 2.42 -29.31
N ILE A 169 -0.70 1.97 -28.06
CA ILE A 169 -0.29 0.62 -27.64
C ILE A 169 -1.07 -0.45 -28.41
N ALA A 170 -2.39 -0.24 -28.60
CA ALA A 170 -3.21 -1.17 -29.35
C ALA A 170 -2.79 -1.26 -30.83
N GLU A 171 -2.43 -0.14 -31.45
CA GLU A 171 -1.90 -0.11 -32.82
C GLU A 171 -0.59 -0.91 -32.94
N GLU A 172 0.36 -0.70 -32.02
CA GLU A 172 1.63 -1.45 -31.98
C GLU A 172 1.39 -2.96 -31.78
N ALA A 173 0.46 -3.31 -30.89
CA ALA A 173 0.05 -4.69 -30.64
C ALA A 173 -0.86 -5.29 -31.74
N LYS A 174 -1.16 -4.52 -32.81
CA LYS A 174 -2.05 -4.91 -33.91
C LYS A 174 -3.48 -5.28 -33.46
N ILE A 175 -3.95 -4.68 -32.37
CA ILE A 175 -5.31 -4.81 -31.84
C ILE A 175 -6.22 -3.83 -32.58
N GLN A 176 -7.27 -4.35 -33.22
CA GLN A 176 -8.18 -3.53 -34.02
C GLN A 176 -9.18 -2.76 -33.14
N ILE A 177 -8.79 -1.56 -32.69
CA ILE A 177 -9.63 -0.69 -31.85
C ILE A 177 -10.94 -0.24 -32.52
N LEU A 178 -11.01 -0.27 -33.85
CA LEU A 178 -12.23 0.02 -34.63
C LEU A 178 -13.27 -1.11 -34.59
N THR A 179 -12.94 -2.27 -34.01
CA THR A 179 -13.88 -3.37 -33.76
C THR A 179 -13.96 -3.69 -32.25
N PRO A 180 -14.57 -2.80 -31.43
CA PRO A 180 -14.47 -2.86 -29.98
C PRO A 180 -14.85 -4.21 -29.37
N SER A 181 -15.86 -4.90 -29.90
CA SER A 181 -16.32 -6.15 -29.29
C SER A 181 -15.31 -7.30 -29.41
N LYS A 182 -14.63 -7.43 -30.56
CA LYS A 182 -13.60 -8.47 -30.76
C LYS A 182 -12.34 -8.16 -29.95
N SER A 183 -11.91 -6.91 -29.98
CA SER A 183 -10.75 -6.45 -29.22
C SER A 183 -10.99 -6.54 -27.71
N ALA A 184 -12.20 -6.24 -27.24
CA ALA A 184 -12.56 -6.38 -25.83
C ALA A 184 -12.52 -7.84 -25.35
N GLU A 185 -12.88 -8.79 -26.20
CA GLU A 185 -12.78 -10.22 -25.87
C GLU A 185 -11.33 -10.70 -25.74
N LEU A 186 -10.47 -10.29 -26.68
CA LEU A 186 -9.03 -10.54 -26.62
C LEU A 186 -8.42 -9.96 -25.33
N ILE A 187 -8.69 -8.68 -25.05
CA ILE A 187 -8.16 -7.98 -23.87
C ILE A 187 -8.71 -8.61 -22.58
N ALA A 188 -9.99 -8.97 -22.53
CA ALA A 188 -10.55 -9.69 -21.38
C ALA A 188 -9.77 -10.99 -21.11
N GLY A 189 -9.46 -11.77 -22.16
CA GLY A 189 -8.60 -12.95 -22.03
C GLY A 189 -7.21 -12.64 -21.47
N LEU A 190 -6.56 -11.56 -21.92
CA LEU A 190 -5.26 -11.14 -21.41
C LEU A 190 -5.32 -10.73 -19.93
N THR A 191 -6.35 -9.98 -19.54
CA THR A 191 -6.54 -9.54 -18.14
C THR A 191 -6.77 -10.73 -17.20
N VAL A 192 -7.46 -11.78 -17.65
CA VAL A 192 -7.58 -13.04 -16.92
C VAL A 192 -6.20 -13.71 -16.76
N ALA A 193 -5.40 -13.76 -17.82
CA ALA A 193 -4.05 -14.35 -17.76
C ALA A 193 -3.09 -13.58 -16.82
N MET A 194 -3.35 -12.29 -16.59
CA MET A 194 -2.61 -11.45 -15.64
C MET A 194 -3.11 -11.56 -14.18
N GLY A 195 -4.17 -12.34 -13.92
CA GLY A 195 -4.75 -12.45 -12.58
C GLY A 195 -5.66 -11.29 -12.16
N THR A 196 -5.95 -10.36 -13.08
CA THR A 196 -6.76 -9.16 -12.81
C THR A 196 -7.94 -9.08 -13.78
N PRO A 197 -8.96 -9.96 -13.66
CA PRO A 197 -10.01 -10.09 -14.67
C PRO A 197 -10.85 -8.81 -14.81
N VAL A 198 -11.00 -8.32 -16.04
CA VAL A 198 -11.87 -7.18 -16.36
C VAL A 198 -13.01 -7.65 -17.27
N ALA A 199 -14.24 -7.24 -16.96
CA ALA A 199 -15.40 -7.60 -17.76
C ALA A 199 -15.29 -7.08 -19.21
N LYS A 200 -15.55 -7.95 -20.20
CA LYS A 200 -15.56 -7.62 -21.63
C LYS A 200 -16.37 -6.35 -21.93
N ARG A 201 -17.55 -6.21 -21.32
CA ARG A 201 -18.43 -5.05 -21.50
C ARG A 201 -17.75 -3.74 -21.10
N THR A 202 -17.05 -3.73 -19.97
CA THR A 202 -16.33 -2.56 -19.47
C THR A 202 -15.24 -2.14 -20.46
N ILE A 203 -14.43 -3.09 -20.93
CA ILE A 203 -13.39 -2.83 -21.92
C ILE A 203 -14.00 -2.28 -23.22
N GLU A 204 -15.08 -2.90 -23.71
CA GLU A 204 -15.77 -2.47 -24.93
C GLU A 204 -16.28 -1.02 -24.82
N GLU A 205 -16.86 -0.65 -23.68
CA GLU A 205 -17.33 0.71 -23.40
C GLU A 205 -16.18 1.73 -23.38
N HIS A 206 -14.97 1.35 -22.96
CA HIS A 206 -13.79 2.21 -23.03
C HIS A 206 -13.23 2.32 -24.45
N LEU A 207 -13.14 1.21 -25.19
CA LEU A 207 -12.65 1.21 -26.58
C LEU A 207 -13.51 2.09 -27.49
N LYS A 208 -14.83 2.12 -27.27
CA LYS A 208 -15.77 2.99 -28.00
C LYS A 208 -15.48 4.50 -27.84
N LYS A 209 -14.78 4.90 -26.77
CA LYS A 209 -14.46 6.31 -26.49
C LYS A 209 -13.16 6.77 -27.16
N ILE A 210 -12.37 5.84 -27.70
CA ILE A 210 -11.06 6.14 -28.29
C ILE A 210 -11.16 7.05 -29.54
N PRO A 211 -12.06 6.81 -30.52
CA PRO A 211 -12.17 7.67 -31.69
C PRO A 211 -12.39 9.15 -31.33
N ASP A 212 -13.33 9.41 -30.41
CA ASP A 212 -13.60 10.76 -29.91
C ASP A 212 -12.39 11.38 -29.19
N ALA A 213 -11.60 10.59 -28.48
CA ALA A 213 -10.40 11.07 -27.79
C ALA A 213 -9.31 11.47 -28.79
N LEU A 214 -9.10 10.67 -29.84
CA LEU A 214 -8.15 10.97 -30.91
C LEU A 214 -8.56 12.23 -31.68
N GLU A 215 -9.84 12.39 -31.99
CA GLU A 215 -10.34 13.60 -32.67
C GLU A 215 -10.11 14.85 -31.81
N ARG A 216 -10.39 14.79 -30.51
CA ARG A 216 -10.15 15.92 -29.59
C ARG A 216 -8.68 16.30 -29.49
N ARG A 217 -7.75 15.37 -29.68
CA ARG A 217 -6.30 15.61 -29.59
C ARG A 217 -5.70 16.15 -30.88
N ALA A 218 -6.34 15.89 -32.02
CA ALA A 218 -5.91 16.36 -33.33
C ALA A 218 -6.31 17.82 -33.63
N ARG A 219 -7.21 18.41 -32.84
CA ARG A 219 -7.62 19.83 -32.91
C ARG A 219 -6.76 20.70 -32.02
#